data_AF-F0BGF7-F1
#
_entry.id   AF-F0BGF7-F1
#
_cell.length_a   1.000
_cell.length_b   1.000
_cell.length_c   1.000
_cell.angle_alpha   90.00
_cell.angle_beta   90.00
_cell.angle_gamma   90.00
#
_symmetry.space_group_name_H-M   'P 1'
#
loop_
_entity.id
_entity.type
_entity.pdbx_description
1 polymer ?
#
loop_
_entity_poly.entity_id
_entity_poly.type
_entity_poly.pdbx_seq_one_letter_code
_entity_poly.pdbx_strand_id
1 'polypeptide(L)'
;MPDSDGWAPQVGFVDGFPAGRDSATGKTWLAHCYGTLGAGRNIDADSSIGTELYVVTGQSPRQLDRNITVVGRVVKGMELLSVIPRGPDPMGFYADAAQRSPIRAIRLASEVPAPERTPLQLLRTDSQTFRDMTEARRNRRDDFYKRPAGHIDLCNVPLPVRTPPAG
;
A
#
# COMPACT_ATOMS: atom_id res chain seq x y z
N MET A 1 -10.46 0.12 -12.94
CA MET A 1 -11.51 -0.63 -12.22
C MET A 1 -12.86 -0.02 -12.60
N PRO A 2 -13.95 -0.79 -12.54
CA PRO A 2 -15.26 -0.31 -12.99
C PRO A 2 -15.98 0.59 -11.96
N ASP A 3 -15.63 0.46 -10.68
CA ASP A 3 -16.29 1.19 -9.60
C ASP A 3 -15.80 2.64 -9.50
N SER A 4 -16.70 3.54 -9.08
CA SER A 4 -16.37 4.92 -8.81
C SER A 4 -15.39 5.05 -7.63
N ASP A 5 -14.49 6.02 -7.70
CA ASP A 5 -13.55 6.35 -6.62
C ASP A 5 -13.76 7.80 -6.19
N GLY A 6 -13.66 8.07 -4.89
CA GLY A 6 -13.89 9.40 -4.33
C GLY A 6 -12.76 10.40 -4.58
N TRP A 7 -11.59 9.95 -5.05
CA TRP A 7 -10.37 10.76 -5.15
C TRP A 7 -9.81 10.87 -6.57
N ALA A 8 -10.21 10.00 -7.50
CA ALA A 8 -9.74 10.01 -8.88
C ALA A 8 -10.84 9.66 -9.91
N PRO A 9 -10.84 10.29 -11.10
CA PRO A 9 -11.76 9.92 -12.19
C PRO A 9 -11.59 8.47 -12.68
N GLN A 10 -10.36 7.95 -12.63
CA GLN A 10 -10.05 6.55 -12.92
C GLN A 10 -9.13 6.00 -11.84
N VAL A 11 -9.36 4.75 -11.44
CA VAL A 11 -8.47 4.00 -10.54
C VAL A 11 -8.18 2.61 -11.06
N GLY A 12 -7.03 2.06 -10.65
CA GLY A 12 -6.63 0.71 -11.00
C GLY A 12 -5.26 0.37 -10.43
N PHE A 13 -4.54 -0.50 -11.14
CA PHE A 13 -3.23 -0.97 -10.70
C PHE A 13 -2.20 -0.86 -11.82
N VAL A 14 -0.99 -0.42 -11.47
CA VAL A 14 0.18 -0.38 -12.36
C VAL A 14 1.29 -1.17 -11.68
N ASP A 15 1.74 -2.26 -12.31
CA ASP A 15 2.83 -3.12 -11.81
C ASP A 15 2.71 -3.51 -10.32
N GLY A 16 1.50 -3.83 -9.88
CA GLY A 16 1.25 -4.21 -8.48
C GLY A 16 1.12 -3.04 -7.51
N PHE A 17 0.97 -1.80 -7.98
CA PHE A 17 0.67 -0.63 -7.16
C PHE A 17 -0.74 -0.10 -7.43
N PRO A 18 -1.51 0.26 -6.39
CA PRO A 18 -2.76 1.00 -6.55
C PRO A 18 -2.47 2.39 -7.12
N ALA A 19 -3.22 2.80 -8.14
CA ALA A 19 -2.99 4.06 -8.84
C ALA A 19 -4.30 4.77 -9.18
N GLY A 20 -4.27 6.10 -9.06
CA GLY A 20 -5.27 7.00 -9.62
C GLY A 20 -4.78 7.59 -10.95
N ARG A 21 -5.72 7.91 -11.82
CA ARG A 21 -5.45 8.54 -13.11
C ARG A 21 -6.49 9.60 -13.43
N ASP A 22 -6.01 10.74 -13.89
CA ASP A 22 -6.82 11.77 -14.51
C ASP A 22 -6.89 11.47 -16.02
N SER A 23 -8.09 11.15 -16.49
CA SER A 23 -8.31 10.81 -17.91
C SER A 23 -8.16 12.01 -18.85
N ALA A 24 -8.36 13.24 -18.35
CA ALA A 24 -8.25 14.45 -19.16
C ALA A 24 -6.80 14.84 -19.41
N THR A 25 -5.94 14.73 -18.39
CA THR A 25 -4.51 15.07 -18.49
C THR A 25 -3.61 13.88 -18.77
N GLY A 26 -4.12 12.65 -18.62
CA GLY A 26 -3.36 11.42 -18.70
C GLY A 26 -2.41 11.20 -17.52
N LYS A 27 -2.38 12.09 -16.52
CA LYS A 27 -1.51 11.97 -15.35
C LYS A 27 -1.93 10.80 -14.48
N THR A 28 -0.95 10.01 -14.06
CA THR A 28 -1.13 8.87 -13.16
C THR A 28 -0.32 9.11 -11.89
N TRP A 29 -0.86 8.70 -10.75
CA TRP A 29 -0.19 8.76 -9.46
C TRP A 29 -0.47 7.49 -8.66
N LEU A 30 0.43 7.16 -7.74
CA LEU A 30 0.20 6.10 -6.77
C LEU A 30 -0.78 6.57 -5.70
N ALA A 31 -1.71 5.70 -5.32
CA ALA A 31 -2.71 5.99 -4.30
C ALA A 31 -2.18 5.62 -2.90
N HIS A 32 -2.50 6.44 -1.90
CA HIS A 32 -2.15 6.20 -0.48
C HIS A 32 -3.04 5.14 0.16
N CYS A 33 -2.96 3.90 -0.33
CA CYS A 33 -3.65 2.75 0.25
C CYS A 33 -2.90 2.19 1.48
N TYR A 34 -3.57 1.36 2.27
CA TYR A 34 -2.96 0.61 3.37
C TYR A 34 -1.69 -0.13 2.92
N GLY A 35 -0.60 0.00 3.70
CA GLY A 35 0.71 -0.57 3.40
C GLY A 35 1.55 0.23 2.39
N THR A 36 1.07 1.37 1.89
CA THR A 36 1.88 2.26 1.03
C THR A 36 3.02 2.89 1.82
N LEU A 37 4.22 2.96 1.22
CA LEU A 37 5.41 3.62 1.77
C LEU A 37 5.57 4.98 1.10
N GLY A 38 5.51 6.05 1.90
CA GLY A 38 5.74 7.41 1.43
C GLY A 38 6.96 8.07 2.06
N ALA A 39 7.41 9.15 1.44
CA ALA A 39 8.49 9.99 1.93
C ALA A 39 7.93 11.28 2.55
N GLY A 40 8.27 11.53 3.80
CA GLY A 40 7.95 12.77 4.50
C GLY A 40 8.62 13.98 3.86
N ARG A 41 8.02 15.15 4.07
CA ARG A 41 8.55 16.44 3.63
C ARG A 41 8.09 17.54 4.58
N ASN A 42 8.78 18.68 4.53
CA ASN A 42 8.32 19.92 5.12
C ASN A 42 7.25 20.59 4.21
N ILE A 43 6.97 21.87 4.45
CA ILE A 43 5.94 22.64 3.74
C ILE A 43 6.18 22.64 2.22
N ASP A 44 7.42 22.91 1.79
CA ASP A 44 7.76 23.00 0.38
C ASP A 44 7.71 21.63 -0.30
N ALA A 45 7.21 21.59 -1.54
CA ALA A 45 6.94 20.34 -2.26
C ALA A 45 8.21 19.50 -2.52
N ASP A 46 9.36 20.15 -2.67
CA ASP A 46 10.67 19.55 -2.96
C ASP A 46 11.57 19.41 -1.71
N SER A 47 11.03 19.65 -0.51
CA SER A 47 11.79 19.58 0.74
C SER A 47 12.05 18.17 1.27
N SER A 48 11.58 17.12 0.58
CA SER A 48 11.87 15.74 0.98
C SER A 48 13.33 15.40 0.66
N ILE A 49 14.07 14.95 1.67
CA ILE A 49 15.42 14.42 1.51
C ILE A 49 15.48 12.89 1.69
N GLY A 50 14.32 12.23 1.73
CA GLY A 50 14.23 10.76 1.82
C GLY A 50 14.69 10.15 3.16
N THR A 51 14.91 10.95 4.19
CA THR A 51 15.33 10.48 5.53
C THR A 51 14.16 10.11 6.43
N GLU A 52 12.96 10.63 6.14
CA GLU A 52 11.74 10.36 6.88
C GLU A 52 10.80 9.56 5.99
N LEU A 53 10.55 8.31 6.37
CA LEU A 53 9.64 7.41 5.66
C LEU A 53 8.47 7.05 6.57
N TYR A 54 7.29 6.87 5.98
CA TYR A 54 6.11 6.41 6.69
C TYR A 54 5.41 5.30 5.93
N VAL A 55 4.72 4.44 6.67
CA VAL A 55 3.81 3.43 6.12
C VAL A 55 2.39 3.75 6.55
N VAL A 56 1.45 3.68 5.61
CA VAL A 56 0.02 3.82 5.92
C VAL A 56 -0.45 2.57 6.68
N THR A 57 -0.72 2.71 7.98
CA THR A 57 -1.14 1.61 8.88
C THR A 57 -2.62 1.67 9.30
N GLY A 58 -3.41 2.56 8.69
CA GLY A 58 -4.83 2.74 9.00
C GLY A 58 -5.70 2.93 7.76
N GLN A 59 -6.82 3.63 7.91
CA GLN A 59 -7.65 4.01 6.77
C GLN A 59 -6.82 4.86 5.79
N SER A 60 -6.95 4.55 4.51
CA SER A 60 -6.19 5.14 3.41
C SER A 60 -6.31 6.67 3.37
N PRO A 61 -5.25 7.44 3.68
CA PRO A 61 -5.28 8.90 3.68
C PRO A 61 -5.13 9.46 2.26
N ARG A 62 -6.12 9.15 1.42
CA ARG A 62 -6.14 9.46 -0.01
C ARG A 62 -6.14 10.95 -0.33
N GLN A 63 -6.38 11.83 0.65
CA GLN A 63 -6.13 13.27 0.52
C GLN A 63 -4.65 13.62 0.27
N LEU A 64 -3.72 12.70 0.58
CA LEU A 64 -2.29 12.85 0.30
C LEU A 64 -1.92 12.50 -1.16
N ASP A 65 -2.83 11.89 -1.91
CA ASP A 65 -2.62 11.62 -3.34
C ASP A 65 -2.23 12.91 -4.06
N ARG A 66 -1.19 12.85 -4.89
CA ARG A 66 -0.60 13.98 -5.63
C ARG A 66 0.01 15.09 -4.76
N ASN A 67 0.03 14.95 -3.43
CA ASN A 67 0.62 15.91 -2.50
C ASN A 67 1.90 15.40 -1.83
N ILE A 68 2.02 14.08 -1.66
CA ILE A 68 3.18 13.43 -1.04
C ILE A 68 3.71 12.34 -1.96
N THR A 69 5.04 12.19 -1.97
CA THR A 69 5.74 11.20 -2.78
C THR A 69 5.55 9.81 -2.17
N VAL A 70 4.92 8.92 -2.94
CA VAL A 70 4.92 7.47 -2.67
C VAL A 70 6.14 6.86 -3.32
N VAL A 71 6.90 6.09 -2.55
CA VAL A 71 8.17 5.47 -2.99
C VAL A 71 8.14 3.94 -2.99
N GLY A 72 7.08 3.34 -2.44
CA GLY A 72 6.96 1.89 -2.42
C GLY A 72 5.70 1.40 -1.72
N ARG A 73 5.68 0.10 -1.40
CA ARG A 73 4.66 -0.52 -0.55
C ARG A 73 5.26 -1.70 0.21
N VAL A 74 4.66 -2.00 1.35
CA VAL A 74 4.96 -3.19 2.14
C VAL A 74 4.37 -4.41 1.43
N VAL A 75 5.21 -5.41 1.19
CA VAL A 75 4.81 -6.69 0.54
C VAL A 75 4.76 -7.86 1.53
N LYS A 76 5.37 -7.70 2.70
CA LYS A 76 5.42 -8.67 3.81
C LYS A 76 5.75 -7.93 5.11
N GLY A 77 5.20 -8.38 6.25
CA GLY A 77 5.50 -7.79 7.56
C GLY A 77 4.62 -6.61 7.94
N MET A 78 3.51 -6.39 7.23
CA MET A 78 2.59 -5.28 7.55
C MET A 78 1.96 -5.45 8.93
N GLU A 79 1.73 -6.69 9.36
CA GLU A 79 1.29 -7.08 10.69
C GLU A 79 2.23 -6.63 11.82
N LEU A 80 3.53 -6.48 11.53
CA LEU A 80 4.52 -5.97 12.49
C LEU A 80 4.46 -4.44 12.59
N LEU A 81 4.15 -3.77 11.48
CA LEU A 81 4.06 -2.31 11.40
C LEU A 81 2.74 -1.77 11.93
N SER A 82 1.63 -2.48 11.71
CA SER A 82 0.29 -2.06 12.11
C SER A 82 0.03 -2.14 13.62
N VAL A 83 0.89 -2.84 14.36
CA VAL A 83 0.78 -3.02 15.82
C VAL A 83 1.75 -2.12 16.60
N ILE A 84 2.56 -1.30 15.91
CA ILE A 84 3.39 -0.30 16.58
C ILE A 84 2.47 0.60 17.42
N PRO A 85 2.81 0.90 18.69
CA PRO A 85 1.97 1.75 19.52
C PRO A 85 1.68 3.10 18.83
N ARG A 86 0.54 3.70 19.14
CA ARG A 86 0.27 5.06 18.65
C ARG A 86 0.97 6.05 19.58
N GLY A 87 1.62 7.05 19.00
CA GLY A 87 2.10 8.18 19.79
C GLY A 87 0.93 9.06 20.25
N PRO A 88 1.15 9.90 21.27
CA PRO A 88 0.14 10.80 21.81
C PRO A 88 -0.19 11.96 20.86
N ASP A 89 -1.33 12.60 21.10
CA ASP A 89 -1.69 13.88 20.47
C ASP A 89 -0.65 14.98 20.76
N PRO A 90 -0.56 16.01 19.89
CA PRO A 90 -1.37 16.24 18.68
C PRO A 90 -0.79 15.61 17.40
N MET A 91 0.48 15.19 17.41
CA MET A 91 1.21 14.81 16.19
C MET A 91 1.71 13.35 16.20
N GLY A 92 1.50 12.59 17.27
CA GLY A 92 1.89 11.19 17.34
C GLY A 92 3.38 10.94 17.61
N PHE A 93 4.14 11.95 18.07
CA PHE A 93 5.55 11.77 18.43
C PHE A 93 5.69 11.13 19.82
N TYR A 94 6.52 10.09 19.91
CA TYR A 94 6.94 9.57 21.21
C TYR A 94 7.86 10.56 21.94
N ALA A 95 7.46 10.95 23.14
CA ALA A 95 8.28 11.75 24.05
C ALA A 95 9.46 10.94 24.58
N ASP A 96 9.25 9.66 24.90
CA ASP A 96 10.30 8.75 25.33
C ASP A 96 10.87 7.96 24.13
N ALA A 97 12.18 8.08 23.93
CA ALA A 97 12.90 7.36 22.88
C ALA A 97 12.81 5.84 23.04
N ALA A 98 12.62 5.32 24.25
CA ALA A 98 12.46 3.89 24.50
C ALA A 98 11.16 3.30 23.91
N GLN A 99 10.17 4.13 23.59
CA GLN A 99 8.93 3.71 22.92
C GLN A 99 9.12 3.51 21.41
N ARG A 100 10.20 4.04 20.84
CA ARG A 100 10.47 3.92 19.40
C ARG A 100 10.85 2.48 19.07
N SER A 101 10.31 1.95 17.97
CA SER A 101 10.75 0.67 17.41
C SER A 101 11.93 0.93 16.46
N PRO A 102 13.19 0.61 16.85
CA PRO A 102 14.34 0.98 16.04
C PRO A 102 14.46 0.09 14.80
N ILE A 103 14.78 0.71 13.67
CA ILE A 103 15.21 -0.01 12.47
C ILE A 103 16.69 -0.39 12.68
N ARG A 104 16.94 -1.66 13.00
CA ARG A 104 18.31 -2.16 13.29
C ARG A 104 19.17 -2.34 12.04
N ALA A 105 18.55 -2.63 10.91
CA ALA A 105 19.22 -2.83 9.64
C ALA A 105 18.26 -2.57 8.48
N ILE A 106 18.79 -2.02 7.40
CA ILE A 106 18.13 -1.91 6.09
C ILE A 106 19.10 -2.52 5.08
N ARG A 107 18.60 -3.37 4.19
CA ARG A 107 19.38 -3.97 3.10
C ARG A 107 18.55 -4.00 1.84
N LEU A 108 19.16 -3.68 0.70
CA LEU A 108 18.54 -3.96 -0.58
C LEU A 108 18.65 -5.45 -0.86
N ALA A 109 17.57 -6.07 -1.35
CA ALA A 109 17.60 -7.50 -1.66
C ALA A 109 18.70 -7.85 -2.68
N SER A 110 19.06 -6.93 -3.57
CA SER A 110 20.18 -7.07 -4.52
C SER A 110 21.55 -7.21 -3.85
N GLU A 111 21.71 -6.67 -2.64
CA GLU A 111 22.95 -6.69 -1.85
C GLU A 111 22.99 -7.83 -0.83
N VAL A 112 21.88 -8.56 -0.66
CA VAL A 112 21.82 -9.76 0.17
C VAL A 112 22.23 -10.98 -0.67
N PRO A 113 23.09 -11.90 -0.18
CA PRO A 113 23.39 -13.14 -0.87
C PRO A 113 22.13 -13.92 -1.22
N ALA A 114 22.07 -14.52 -2.42
CA ALA A 114 20.85 -15.17 -2.92
C ALA A 114 20.23 -16.19 -1.94
N PRO A 115 21.00 -17.04 -1.22
CA PRO A 115 20.44 -17.98 -0.25
C PRO A 115 19.79 -17.32 0.99
N GLU A 116 20.14 -16.07 1.29
CA GLU A 116 19.62 -15.31 2.44
C GLU A 116 18.43 -14.40 2.06
N ARG A 117 18.15 -14.24 0.76
CA ARG A 117 17.04 -13.40 0.30
C ARG A 117 15.72 -14.03 0.69
N THR A 118 14.76 -13.20 1.11
CA THR A 118 13.38 -13.67 1.34
C THR A 118 12.70 -13.94 -0.01
N PRO A 119 12.34 -15.20 -0.33
CA PRO A 119 11.72 -15.50 -1.61
C PRO A 119 10.25 -15.08 -1.59
N LEU A 120 9.83 -14.26 -2.56
CA LEU A 120 8.47 -13.74 -2.68
C LEU A 120 7.96 -13.85 -4.12
N GLN A 121 6.69 -14.24 -4.25
CA GLN A 121 5.91 -14.18 -5.49
C GLN A 121 4.74 -13.22 -5.29
N LEU A 122 4.59 -12.30 -6.22
CA LEU A 122 3.51 -11.32 -6.24
C LEU A 122 2.55 -11.67 -7.37
N LEU A 123 1.25 -11.60 -7.12
CA LEU A 123 0.26 -11.75 -8.18
C LEU A 123 0.31 -10.53 -9.11
N ARG A 124 0.51 -10.77 -10.41
CA ARG A 124 0.49 -9.73 -11.43
C ARG A 124 -0.91 -9.12 -11.56
N THR A 125 -1.01 -7.80 -11.47
CA THR A 125 -2.28 -7.07 -11.49
C THR A 125 -2.89 -6.91 -12.88
N ASP A 126 -2.17 -7.28 -13.93
CA ASP A 126 -2.67 -7.35 -15.30
C ASP A 126 -3.17 -8.76 -15.70
N SER A 127 -3.08 -9.74 -14.79
CA SER A 127 -3.51 -11.12 -15.05
C SER A 127 -5.03 -11.31 -14.93
N GLN A 128 -5.57 -12.32 -15.61
CA GLN A 128 -6.98 -12.71 -15.45
C GLN A 128 -7.28 -13.14 -14.00
N THR A 129 -6.38 -13.91 -13.38
CA THR A 129 -6.50 -14.34 -11.98
C THR A 129 -6.69 -13.16 -11.02
N PHE A 130 -6.01 -12.04 -11.25
CA PHE A 130 -6.21 -10.85 -10.44
C PHE A 130 -7.59 -10.21 -10.64
N ARG A 131 -8.11 -10.19 -11.86
CA ARG A 131 -9.47 -9.68 -12.16
C ARG A 131 -10.53 -10.55 -11.47
N ASP A 132 -10.41 -11.86 -11.58
CA ASP A 132 -11.36 -12.81 -10.98
C ASP A 132 -11.36 -12.70 -9.44
N MET A 133 -10.17 -12.61 -8.85
CA MET A 133 -10.03 -12.42 -7.40
C MET A 133 -10.63 -11.09 -6.94
N THR A 134 -10.40 -10.01 -7.70
CA THR A 134 -10.97 -8.69 -7.41
C THR A 134 -12.49 -8.73 -7.46
N GLU A 135 -13.09 -9.37 -8.48
CA GLU A 135 -14.54 -9.53 -8.59
C GLU A 135 -15.11 -10.40 -7.46
N ALA A 136 -14.42 -11.49 -7.09
CA ALA A 136 -14.82 -12.32 -5.95
C ALA A 136 -14.76 -11.56 -4.61
N ARG A 137 -13.87 -10.57 -4.49
CA ARG A 137 -13.82 -9.67 -3.31
C ARG A 137 -14.89 -8.59 -3.37
N ARG A 138 -15.14 -8.01 -4.54
CA ARG A 138 -16.22 -7.04 -4.80
C ARG A 138 -17.59 -7.62 -4.49
N ASN A 139 -17.80 -8.87 -4.87
CA ASN A 139 -19.04 -9.59 -4.72
C ASN A 139 -18.75 -10.98 -4.16
N ARG A 140 -18.62 -11.10 -2.83
CA ARG A 140 -18.47 -12.42 -2.20
C ARG A 140 -19.73 -13.25 -2.41
N ARG A 141 -19.55 -14.51 -2.84
CA ARG A 141 -20.61 -15.44 -3.25
C ARG A 141 -20.50 -16.78 -2.51
N ASP A 142 -20.56 -16.73 -1.19
CA ASP A 142 -20.69 -17.92 -0.35
C ASP A 142 -21.93 -17.78 0.55
N ASP A 143 -22.34 -18.87 1.21
CA ASP A 143 -23.58 -18.93 2.00
C ASP A 143 -23.66 -17.89 3.13
N PHE A 144 -22.52 -17.33 3.55
CA PHE A 144 -22.49 -16.26 4.54
C PHE A 144 -23.00 -14.94 3.95
N TYR A 145 -22.68 -14.62 2.70
CA TYR A 145 -23.05 -13.35 2.05
C TYR A 145 -24.43 -13.42 1.40
N LYS A 146 -25.45 -12.95 2.11
CA LYS A 146 -26.83 -12.92 1.60
C LYS A 146 -27.09 -11.87 0.52
N ARG A 147 -26.24 -10.84 0.41
CA ARG A 147 -26.37 -9.74 -0.55
C ARG A 147 -24.99 -9.35 -1.10
N PRO A 148 -24.81 -9.25 -2.42
CA PRO A 148 -23.57 -8.75 -2.99
C PRO A 148 -23.41 -7.26 -2.68
N ALA A 149 -22.17 -6.81 -2.41
CA ALA A 149 -21.90 -5.40 -2.14
C ALA A 149 -22.01 -4.54 -3.40
N GLY A 150 -21.70 -5.10 -4.57
CA GLY A 150 -21.78 -4.40 -5.85
C GLY A 150 -20.75 -3.28 -5.98
N HIS A 151 -19.74 -3.23 -5.11
CA HIS A 151 -18.72 -2.19 -5.07
C HIS A 151 -17.48 -2.63 -4.27
N ILE A 152 -16.29 -2.22 -4.71
CA ILE A 152 -15.04 -2.32 -3.96
C ILE A 152 -14.19 -1.07 -4.16
N ASP A 153 -13.75 -0.48 -3.06
CA ASP A 153 -12.79 0.63 -3.08
C ASP A 153 -11.42 0.16 -3.58
N LEU A 154 -10.69 1.01 -4.29
CA LEU A 154 -9.34 0.74 -4.80
C LEU A 154 -8.43 0.12 -3.72
N CYS A 155 -8.43 0.71 -2.53
CA CYS A 155 -7.55 0.33 -1.43
C CYS A 155 -8.04 -0.88 -0.64
N ASN A 156 -9.24 -1.39 -0.94
CA ASN A 156 -9.77 -2.63 -0.36
C ASN A 156 -9.51 -3.85 -1.24
N VAL A 157 -8.99 -3.69 -2.46
CA VAL A 157 -8.55 -4.80 -3.29
C VAL A 157 -7.23 -5.35 -2.74
N PRO A 158 -7.15 -6.64 -2.37
CA PRO A 158 -5.92 -7.21 -1.86
C PRO A 158 -4.89 -7.37 -2.99
N LEU A 159 -3.61 -7.25 -2.66
CA LEU A 159 -2.49 -7.51 -3.55
C LEU A 159 -1.71 -8.74 -3.04
N PRO A 160 -2.09 -9.96 -3.46
CA PRO A 160 -1.53 -11.18 -2.88
C PRO A 160 -0.01 -11.30 -3.07
N VAL A 161 0.66 -11.65 -1.98
CA VAL A 161 2.08 -11.98 -1.94
C VAL A 161 2.21 -13.31 -1.21
N ARG A 162 3.05 -14.20 -1.71
CA ARG A 162 3.31 -15.50 -1.08
C ARG A 162 4.78 -15.87 -1.12
N THR A 163 5.19 -16.75 -0.23
CA THR A 163 6.41 -17.54 -0.41
C THR A 163 6.18 -18.54 -1.55
N PRO A 164 7.15 -18.76 -2.46
CA PRO A 164 7.08 -19.83 -3.45
C PRO A 164 6.84 -21.20 -2.78
N PRO A 165 6.13 -22.14 -3.43
CA PRO A 165 6.10 -23.53 -3.00
C PRO A 165 7.53 -24.09 -2.87
N ALA A 166 7.75 -25.00 -1.93
CA ALA A 166 8.96 -25.81 -1.95
C ALA A 166 8.98 -26.61 -3.26
N GLY A 167 10.12 -26.55 -3.97
CA GLY A 167 10.35 -27.32 -5.20
C GLY A 167 10.57 -28.79 -4.92
#